data_AF-A0A1Y4RPR8-F1
#
_entry.id   AF-A0A1Y4RPR8-F1
#
_cell.length_a   1.000
_cell.length_b   1.000
_cell.length_c   1.000
_cell.angle_alpha   90.00
_cell.angle_beta   90.00
_cell.angle_gamma   90.00
#
_symmetry.space_group_name_H-M   'P 1'
#
loop_
_entity.id
_entity.type
_entity.pdbx_description
1 polymer ?
#
loop_
_entity_poly.entity_id
_entity_poly.type
_entity_poly.pdbx_seq_one_letter_code
_entity_poly.pdbx_strand_id
1 'polypeptide(L)'
;MSCKYKDECPSYSGWCEGPKQEFERCIPFLISAVENARAELDKIRASPEVLYECDRRACQKCNPQCRFTKDIRHAANFQMTGAGVMIEGGEDYGI
;
A
#
# COMPACT_ATOMS: atom_id res chain seq x y z
N MET A 1 -4.31 16.09 3.45
CA MET A 1 -5.05 14.89 3.00
C MET A 1 -6.46 14.98 3.52
N SER A 2 -7.46 14.96 2.63
CA SER A 2 -8.87 14.89 3.00
C SER A 2 -9.24 13.47 3.45
N CYS A 3 -10.19 13.34 4.38
CA CYS A 3 -10.71 12.04 4.80
C CYS A 3 -11.24 11.27 3.57
N LYS A 4 -10.75 10.05 3.32
CA LYS A 4 -11.16 9.23 2.17
C LYS A 4 -12.64 8.82 2.19
N TYR A 5 -13.27 8.90 3.36
CA TYR A 5 -14.68 8.58 3.55
C TYR A 5 -15.56 9.83 3.60
N LYS A 6 -15.07 11.01 3.20
CA LYS A 6 -15.80 12.28 3.39
C LYS A 6 -17.24 12.24 2.84
N ASP A 7 -17.45 11.62 1.68
CA ASP A 7 -18.76 11.56 1.03
C ASP A 7 -19.61 10.37 1.51
N GLU A 8 -18.99 9.39 2.18
CA GLU A 8 -19.65 8.23 2.79
C GLU A 8 -19.91 8.44 4.29
N CYS A 9 -19.23 9.42 4.90
CA CYS A 9 -19.21 9.67 6.32
C CYS A 9 -20.44 10.51 6.70
N PRO A 10 -21.39 9.94 7.45
CA PRO A 10 -22.55 10.68 7.90
C PRO A 10 -22.23 11.67 9.01
N SER A 11 -20.98 11.72 9.51
CA SER A 11 -20.51 12.79 10.37
C SER A 11 -20.22 14.08 9.60
N TYR A 12 -20.04 14.01 8.27
CA TYR A 12 -20.05 15.19 7.40
C TYR A 12 -21.48 15.68 7.14
N SER A 13 -22.48 14.82 7.35
CA SER A 13 -23.90 15.17 7.39
C SER A 13 -24.39 15.28 8.84
N GLY A 14 -25.61 15.80 9.05
CA GLY A 14 -26.10 16.22 10.37
C GLY A 14 -26.32 15.12 11.41
N TRP A 15 -25.90 13.86 11.19
CA TRP A 15 -26.14 12.76 12.13
C TRP A 15 -25.30 12.82 13.39
N CYS A 16 -24.07 13.35 13.29
CA CYS A 16 -23.16 13.43 14.44
C CYS A 16 -22.89 14.89 14.86
N GLU A 17 -23.09 15.89 13.98
CA GLU A 17 -22.85 17.33 14.28
C GLU A 17 -24.11 18.24 14.17
N GLY A 18 -25.32 17.69 14.01
CA GLY A 18 -26.56 18.46 13.84
C GLY A 18 -27.51 18.45 15.05
N PRO A 19 -28.51 19.34 15.11
CA PRO A 19 -29.53 19.38 16.18
C PRO A 19 -30.50 18.19 16.18
N LYS A 20 -30.46 17.34 15.14
CA LYS A 20 -31.23 16.09 15.01
C LYS A 20 -30.28 14.89 14.88
N GLN A 21 -29.36 14.75 15.83
CA GLN A 21 -28.45 13.62 15.87
C GLN A 21 -29.22 12.28 15.87
N GLU A 22 -28.96 11.44 14.87
CA GLU A 22 -29.51 10.09 14.75
C GLU A 22 -28.47 9.10 15.29
N PHE A 23 -28.22 9.11 16.60
CA PHE A 23 -27.19 8.28 17.22
C PHE A 23 -27.36 6.77 16.97
N GLU A 24 -28.61 6.31 16.85
CA GLU A 24 -28.95 4.93 16.48
C GLU A 24 -28.36 4.50 15.13
N ARG A 25 -28.03 5.47 14.25
CA ARG A 25 -27.45 5.23 12.94
C ARG A 25 -25.97 5.63 12.89
N CYS A 26 -25.59 6.72 13.58
CA CYS A 26 -24.20 7.19 13.68
C CYS A 26 -23.31 6.16 14.40
N ILE A 27 -23.74 5.59 15.54
CA ILE A 27 -22.91 4.68 16.34
C ILE A 27 -22.59 3.36 15.59
N PRO A 28 -23.58 2.63 15.04
CA PRO A 28 -23.29 1.39 14.32
C PRO A 28 -22.39 1.62 13.09
N PHE A 29 -22.59 2.74 12.38
CA PHE A 29 -21.73 3.10 11.25
C PHE A 29 -20.28 3.28 11.68
N LEU A 30 -20.02 4.03 12.76
CA LEU A 30 -18.66 4.26 13.25
C LEU A 30 -17.98 2.95 13.71
N ILE A 31 -18.74 2.07 14.38
CA ILE A 31 -18.24 0.74 14.77
C ILE A 31 -17.82 -0.05 13.53
N SER A 32 -18.71 -0.18 12.54
CA SER A 32 -18.42 -0.91 11.31
C SER A 32 -17.25 -0.31 10.52
N ALA A 33 -17.13 1.02 10.48
CA ALA A 33 -16.00 1.68 9.82
C ALA A 33 -14.66 1.33 10.50
N VAL A 34 -14.63 1.30 11.84
CA VAL A 34 -13.44 0.91 12.60
C VAL A 34 -13.11 -0.57 12.41
N GLU A 35 -14.12 -1.45 12.45
CA GLU A 35 -13.95 -2.89 12.23
C GLU A 35 -13.39 -3.18 10.83
N ASN A 36 -13.95 -2.53 9.80
CA ASN A 36 -13.46 -2.66 8.43
C ASN A 36 -12.02 -2.16 8.29
N ALA A 37 -11.69 -1.01 8.91
CA ALA A 37 -10.33 -0.49 8.90
C ALA A 37 -9.33 -1.44 9.58
N ARG A 38 -9.72 -2.09 10.68
CA ARG A 38 -8.91 -3.11 11.36
C ARG A 38 -8.72 -4.33 10.48
N ALA A 39 -9.80 -4.84 9.87
CA ALA A 39 -9.73 -5.99 8.98
C ALA A 39 -8.81 -5.74 7.77
N GLU A 40 -8.84 -4.54 7.18
CA GLU A 40 -7.93 -4.16 6.10
C GLU A 40 -6.46 -4.10 6.57
N LEU A 41 -6.20 -3.55 7.76
CA LEU A 41 -4.85 -3.57 8.34
C LEU A 41 -4.36 -5.00 8.62
N ASP A 42 -5.23 -5.87 9.11
CA ASP A 42 -4.89 -7.27 9.37
C ASP A 42 -4.62 -8.02 8.06
N LYS A 43 -5.37 -7.76 6.99
CA LYS A 43 -5.06 -8.28 5.64
C LYS A 43 -3.69 -7.82 5.14
N ILE A 44 -3.36 -6.53 5.31
CA ILE A 44 -2.05 -5.99 4.92
C ILE A 44 -0.93 -6.66 5.74
N ARG A 45 -1.12 -6.83 7.05
CA ARG A 45 -0.15 -7.51 7.93
C ARG A 45 0.01 -8.98 7.63
N ALA A 46 -1.07 -9.65 7.24
CA ALA A 46 -1.08 -11.06 6.85
C ALA A 46 -0.59 -11.26 5.40
N SER A 47 -0.51 -10.20 4.60
CA SER A 47 -0.02 -10.31 3.24
C SER A 47 1.45 -10.74 3.25
N PRO A 48 1.83 -11.71 2.40
CA PRO A 48 3.20 -12.20 2.36
C PRO A 48 4.14 -11.06 1.95
N GLU A 49 5.28 -10.98 2.62
CA GLU A 49 6.31 -10.03 2.24
C GLU A 49 6.92 -10.43 0.89
N VAL A 50 6.73 -9.57 -0.12
CA VAL A 50 7.32 -9.76 -1.44
C VAL A 50 8.76 -9.25 -1.41
N LEU A 51 9.69 -10.15 -1.71
CA LEU A 51 11.11 -9.84 -1.85
C LEU A 51 11.54 -10.10 -3.28
N TYR A 52 12.36 -9.19 -3.82
CA TYR A 52 12.94 -9.31 -5.15
C TYR A 52 14.36 -9.86 -5.09
N GLU A 53 14.80 -10.55 -6.14
CA GLU A 53 16.20 -10.94 -6.27
C GLU A 53 17.08 -9.68 -6.45
N CYS A 54 18.08 -9.54 -5.60
CA CYS A 54 18.92 -8.36 -5.57
C CYS A 54 19.92 -8.33 -6.74
N ASP A 55 19.96 -7.22 -7.49
CA ASP A 55 21.03 -6.95 -8.44
C ASP A 55 22.31 -6.54 -7.72
N ARG A 56 23.23 -7.49 -7.59
CA ARG A 56 24.53 -7.25 -6.97
C ARG A 56 25.39 -6.26 -7.77
N ARG A 57 25.15 -6.08 -9.07
CA ARG A 57 25.89 -5.13 -9.93
C ARG A 57 25.50 -3.68 -9.63
N ALA A 58 24.24 -3.45 -9.25
CA ALA A 58 23.72 -2.14 -8.86
C ALA A 58 23.97 -1.80 -7.37
N CYS A 59 24.36 -2.76 -6.54
CA CYS A 59 24.59 -2.56 -5.11
C CYS A 59 25.97 -1.93 -4.82
N GLN A 60 26.01 -0.62 -4.63
CA GLN A 60 27.13 0.03 -3.92
C GLN A 60 26.99 -0.04 -2.39
N LYS A 61 25.80 -0.39 -1.87
CA LYS A 61 25.45 -0.30 -0.44
C LYS A 61 25.22 -1.64 0.27
N CYS A 62 25.16 -2.75 -0.47
CA CYS A 62 24.74 -4.04 0.08
C CYS A 62 25.95 -4.94 0.37
N ASN A 63 25.90 -5.73 1.45
CA ASN A 63 26.90 -6.75 1.76
C ASN A 63 26.95 -7.81 0.62
N PRO A 64 28.12 -8.36 0.24
CA PRO A 64 28.26 -9.51 -0.67
C PRO A 64 27.30 -10.69 -0.45
N GLN A 65 26.77 -10.86 0.77
CA GLN A 65 25.79 -11.90 1.11
C GLN A 65 24.32 -11.51 0.81
N CYS A 66 24.08 -10.34 0.21
CA CYS A 66 22.73 -9.93 -0.17
C CYS A 66 22.17 -10.85 -1.26
N ARG A 67 20.98 -11.40 -1.01
CA ARG A 67 20.27 -12.28 -1.94
C ARG A 67 18.92 -11.70 -2.36
N PHE A 68 18.24 -11.03 -1.42
CA PHE A 68 16.92 -10.47 -1.64
C PHE A 68 16.83 -9.02 -1.16
N THR A 69 16.00 -8.22 -1.82
CA THR A 69 15.76 -6.79 -1.53
C THR A 69 14.26 -6.48 -1.51
N LYS A 70 13.86 -5.50 -0.69
CA LYS A 70 12.50 -4.91 -0.71
C LYS A 70 12.37 -3.77 -1.70
N ASP A 71 13.49 -3.21 -2.16
CA ASP A 71 13.51 -2.12 -3.13
C ASP A 71 13.56 -2.69 -4.55
N ILE A 72 12.48 -2.52 -5.30
CA ILE A 72 12.35 -2.95 -6.69
C ILE A 72 13.39 -2.31 -7.61
N ARG A 73 13.94 -1.14 -7.26
CA ARG A 73 15.01 -0.48 -8.04
C ARG A 73 16.37 -1.14 -7.87
N HIS A 74 16.51 -1.99 -6.84
CA HIS A 74 17.69 -2.81 -6.63
C HIS A 74 17.47 -4.24 -7.12
N ALA A 75 16.36 -4.53 -7.79
CA ALA A 75 16.06 -5.87 -8.26
C ALA A 75 16.70 -6.15 -9.63
N ALA A 76 17.26 -7.35 -9.82
CA ALA A 76 17.99 -7.73 -11.05
C ALA A 76 17.11 -7.77 -12.31
N ASN A 77 15.83 -8.08 -12.15
CA ASN A 77 14.92 -8.29 -13.28
C ASN A 77 14.09 -7.04 -13.62
N PHE A 78 14.34 -5.90 -12.96
CA PHE A 78 13.55 -4.69 -13.13
C PHE A 78 14.43 -3.52 -13.54
N GLN A 79 13.94 -2.75 -14.51
CA GLN A 79 14.60 -1.56 -15.01
C GLN A 79 13.67 -0.35 -14.99
N MET A 80 14.24 0.84 -14.75
CA MET A 80 13.51 2.09 -14.79
C MET A 80 13.50 2.63 -16.22
N THR A 81 12.32 2.84 -16.79
CA THR A 81 12.18 3.52 -18.08
C THR A 81 12.49 5.02 -17.96
N GLY A 82 12.77 5.68 -19.08
CA GLY A 82 12.95 7.14 -19.12
C GLY A 82 11.73 7.95 -18.65
N ALA A 83 10.55 7.32 -18.57
CA ALA A 83 9.32 7.91 -18.03
C ALA A 83 9.16 7.75 -16.51
N GLY A 84 10.13 7.13 -15.82
CA GLY A 84 10.08 6.90 -14.38
C GLY A 84 9.19 5.72 -13.96
N VAL A 85 8.91 4.79 -14.88
CA VAL A 85 8.14 3.57 -14.62
C VAL A 85 9.07 2.36 -14.55
N MET A 86 8.93 1.52 -13.52
CA MET A 86 9.63 0.24 -13.40
C MET A 86 8.95 -0.81 -14.27
N ILE A 87 9.70 -1.48 -15.14
CA ILE A 87 9.23 -2.59 -15.97
C ILE A 87 10.11 -3.82 -15.75
N GLU A 88 9.52 -5.01 -15.91
CA GLU A 88 10.31 -6.25 -16.02
C GLU A 88 11.17 -6.17 -17.28
N GLY A 89 12.47 -6.41 -17.13
CA GLY A 89 13.43 -6.32 -18.22
C GLY A 89 14.83 -6.65 -17.74
N GLY A 90 15.25 -7.90 -17.98
CA GLY A 90 16.65 -8.29 -18.07
C GLY A 90 17.07 -8.25 -19.54
N GLU A 91 18.34 -7.94 -19.79
CA GLU A 91 18.95 -7.95 -21.12
C GLU A 91 18.52 -9.20 -21.92
N ASP A 92 18.15 -8.98 -23.17
CA ASP A 92 17.52 -9.92 -24.10
C ASP A 92 18.03 -11.36 -24.04
N TYR A 93 17.09 -12.28 -24.22
CA TYR A 93 17.31 -13.61 -24.74
C TYR A 93 18.22 -13.54 -25.97
N GLY A 94 19.48 -13.95 -25.79
CA GLY A 94 20.43 -14.09 -26.89
C GLY A 94 19.91 -15.09 -27.93
N ILE A 95 19.65 -14.58 -29.14
CA ILE A 95 19.82 -15.31 -30.40
C ILE A 95 21.11 -14.79 -31.04
#